data_AF-A0A494VNE9-F1
#
_entry.id   AF-A0A494VNE9-F1
#
_cell.length_a   1.000
_cell.length_b   1.000
_cell.length_c   1.000
_cell.angle_alpha   90.00
_cell.angle_beta   90.00
_cell.angle_gamma   90.00
#
_symmetry.space_group_name_H-M   'P 1'
#
loop_
_entity.id
_entity.type
_entity.pdbx_description
1 polymer ?
#
loop_
_entity_poly.entity_id
_entity_poly.type
_entity_poly.pdbx_seq_one_letter_code
_entity_poly.pdbx_strand_id
1 'polypeptide(L)' 'MDSFYIVLEITALIAVIIIPLAGPKKEKASPKTEMSALAVNADGYLENFKSSPEYQQPVE' A
#
# COMPACT_ATOMS: atom_id res chain seq x y z
N MET A 1 -23.72 -36.15 2.28
CA MET A 1 -23.87 -34.95 3.13
C MET A 1 -22.89 -35.01 4.30
N ASP A 2 -22.79 -36.14 5.00
CA ASP A 2 -21.96 -36.30 6.20
C ASP A 2 -20.46 -36.02 6.01
N SER A 3 -19.87 -36.49 4.90
CA SER A 3 -18.45 -36.24 4.60
C SER A 3 -18.13 -34.74 4.47
N PHE A 4 -19.06 -33.93 3.95
CA PHE A 4 -18.89 -32.49 3.85
C PHE A 4 -18.86 -31.83 5.24
N TYR A 5 -19.75 -32.26 6.14
CA TYR A 5 -19.78 -31.74 7.51
C TYR A 5 -18.54 -32.12 8.29
N ILE A 6 -18.01 -33.33 8.09
CA ILE A 6 -16.75 -33.78 8.71
C ILE A 6 -15.57 -32.91 8.24
N VAL A 7 -15.47 -32.63 6.94
CA VAL A 7 -14.40 -31.78 6.40
C VAL A 7 -14.53 -30.34 6.92
N LEU A 8 -15.76 -29.83 7.01
CA LEU A 8 -16.02 -28.49 7.54
C LEU A 8 -15.62 -28.37 9.02
N GLU A 9 -15.94 -29.37 9.83
CA GLU A 9 -15.61 -29.43 11.25
C GLU A 9 -14.09 -29.43 11.47
N ILE A 10 -13.36 -30.29 10.74
CA ILE A 10 -11.89 -30.35 10.81
C ILE A 10 -11.27 -29.01 10.40
N THR A 11 -11.77 -28.41 9.31
CA THR A 11 -11.26 -27.13 8.80
C THR A 11 -11.50 -26.00 9.80
N ALA A 12 -12.67 -25.96 10.45
CA ALA A 12 -12.99 -24.98 11.47
C ALA A 12 -12.06 -25.11 12.69
N LEU A 13 -11.79 -26.35 13.13
CA LEU A 13 -10.94 -26.62 14.28
C LEU A 13 -9.49 -26.18 14.04
N ILE A 14 -8.97 -26.40 12.83
CA ILE A 14 -7.65 -25.91 12.41
C ILE A 14 -7.61 -24.38 12.33
N ALA A 15 -8.66 -23.75 11.79
CA ALA A 15 -8.73 -22.29 11.67
C ALA A 15 -8.69 -21.59 13.04
N VAL A 16 -9.38 -22.14 14.05
CA VAL A 16 -9.36 -21.60 15.43
C VAL A 16 -7.95 -21.60 16.03
N ILE A 17 -7.09 -22.54 15.64
CA ILE A 17 -5.70 -22.61 16.12
C ILE A 17 -4.79 -21.63 15.34
N ILE A 18 -4.97 -21.54 14.02
CA ILE A 18 -4.10 -20.74 13.15
C ILE A 18 -4.41 -19.25 13.23
N ILE A 19 -5.69 -18.85 13.34
CA ILE A 19 -6.10 -17.43 13.32
C ILE A 19 -5.45 -16.61 14.45
N PRO A 20 -5.42 -17.06 15.71
CA PRO A 20 -4.73 -16.35 16.78
C PRO A 20 -3.21 -16.32 16.58
N LEU A 21 -2.65 -17.37 15.98
CA LEU A 21 -1.20 -17.51 15.76
C LEU A 21 -0.68 -16.60 14.63
N ALA A 22 -1.51 -16.34 13.62
CA ALA A 22 -1.16 -15.45 12.51
C ALA A 22 -1.01 -13.98 12.94
N GLY A 23 -1.51 -13.61 14.12
CA GLY A 23 -1.45 -12.25 14.65
C GLY A 23 -2.18 -11.22 13.79
N PRO A 24 -2.22 -9.95 14.23
CA PRO A 24 -2.77 -8.89 13.40
C PRO A 24 -1.95 -8.79 12.12
N LYS A 25 -2.60 -8.99 10.96
CA LYS A 25 -2.03 -8.72 9.64
C LYS A 25 -1.43 -7.32 9.70
N LYS A 26 -0.10 -7.23 9.60
CA LYS A 26 0.58 -5.93 9.49
C LYS A 26 0.02 -5.27 8.24
N GLU A 27 -0.90 -4.33 8.45
CA GLU A 27 -1.37 -3.49 7.38
C GLU A 27 -0.14 -2.74 6.90
N LYS A 28 0.30 -3.03 5.67
CA LYS A 28 1.33 -2.21 5.05
C LYS A 28 0.72 -0.82 5.04
N ALA A 29 1.36 0.12 5.75
CA ALA A 29 0.92 1.51 5.77
C ALA A 29 0.56 1.88 4.34
N SER A 30 -0.68 2.34 4.13
CA SER A 30 -1.11 2.81 2.82
C SER A 30 -0.01 3.74 2.31
N PRO A 31 0.50 3.58 1.07
CA PRO A 31 1.43 4.56 0.53
C PRO A 31 0.76 5.91 0.73
N LYS A 32 1.40 6.79 1.51
CA LYS A 32 0.89 8.13 1.75
C LYS A 32 0.56 8.67 0.37
N THR A 33 -0.67 9.15 0.18
CA THR A 33 -1.04 9.88 -1.02
C THR A 33 -0.07 11.05 -1.13
N GLU A 34 1.01 10.88 -1.88
CA GLU A 34 1.94 11.94 -2.19
C GLU A 34 1.12 12.93 -3.02
N MET A 35 0.81 14.09 -2.43
CA MET A 35 0.23 15.18 -3.18
C MET A 35 1.20 15.50 -4.31
N SER A 36 0.69 15.49 -5.53
CA SER A 36 1.46 15.78 -6.74
C SER A 36 2.25 17.07 -6.51
N ALA A 37 3.58 17.00 -6.62
CA ALA A 37 4.47 18.13 -6.38
C ALA A 37 4.44 19.17 -7.52
N LEU A 38 3.38 19.20 -8.34
CA LEU A 38 3.25 20.08 -9.49
C LEU A 38 2.52 21.37 -9.09
N ALA A 39 3.15 22.52 -9.34
CA ALA A 39 2.57 23.86 -9.24
C ALA A 39 2.46 24.49 -10.63
N VAL A 40 1.54 25.44 -10.78
CA VAL A 40 1.49 26.30 -11.97
C VAL A 40 2.41 27.50 -11.73
N ASN A 41 3.37 27.71 -12.62
CA ASN A 41 4.26 28.87 -12.59
C ASN A 41 3.52 30.15 -13.04
N ALA A 42 4.16 31.32 -12.89
CA ALA A 42 3.55 32.60 -13.28
C ALA A 42 3.20 32.69 -14.78
N ASP A 43 3.85 31.86 -15.61
CA ASP A 43 3.65 31.77 -17.05
C ASP A 43 2.56 30.76 -17.44
N GLY A 44 1.91 30.12 -16.46
CA GLY A 44 0.80 29.18 -16.67
C GLY A 44 1.20 27.72 -16.93
N TYR A 45 2.47 27.37 -16.79
CA TYR A 45 2.98 26.00 -17.00
C TYR A 45 3.11 25.22 -15.69
N LEU A 46 2.91 23.89 -15.75
CA LEU A 46 3.11 23.02 -14.61
C LEU A 46 4.61 22.72 -14.38
N GLU A 47 5.13 23.07 -13.22
CA GLU A 47 6.50 22.82 -12.77
C GLU A 47 6.53 22.07 -11.44
N ASN A 48 7.56 21.25 -11.21
CA ASN A 48 7.72 20.54 -9.92
C ASN A 48 8.26 21.51 -8.85
N PHE A 49 7.63 21.53 -7.66
CA PHE A 49 8.14 22.19 -6.47
C PHE A 49 9.46 21.55 -6.04
N LYS A 50 10.56 22.10 -6.53
CA LYS A 50 11.90 21.60 -6.22
C LYS A 50 12.45 22.28 -4.98
N SER A 51 12.08 21.81 -3.80
CA SER A 51 12.84 22.08 -2.56
C SER A 51 13.97 21.06 -2.37
N SER A 52 14.80 20.87 -3.39
CA SER A 52 16.04 20.07 -3.27
C SER A 52 17.14 20.68 -4.16
N PRO A 53 18.35 20.95 -3.61
CA PRO A 53 19.40 21.68 -4.29
C PRO A 53 20.21 20.74 -5.18
N GLU A 54 19.63 20.14 -6.20
CA GLU A 54 20.43 19.36 -7.15
C GLU A 54 19.73 19.22 -8.49
N TYR A 55 20.52 19.20 -9.56
CA TYR A 55 20.16 19.22 -10.99
C TYR A 55 20.02 20.63 -11.59
N GLN A 56 21.18 21.20 -11.91
CA GLN A 56 21.37 21.94 -13.16
C GLN A 56 21.32 20.92 -14.30
N GLN A 57 20.39 21.03 -15.23
CA GLN A 57 20.47 20.27 -16.49
C GLN A 57 21.34 21.06 -17.48
N PRO A 58 22.32 20.43 -18.15
CA PRO A 58 23.03 21.05 -19.26
C PRO A 58 22.09 21.06 -20.48
N VAL A 59 22.06 22.20 -21.16
CA VAL A 59 21.48 22.36 -22.50
C VAL A 59 22.56 21.97 -23.50
N GLU A 60 22.26 21.04 -24.40
CA GLU A 60 22.94 20.90 -25.71
C GLU A 60 21.86 20.94 -26.80
#